data_AF-A0A2I0LMF5-F1
#
_entry.id   AF-A0A2I0LMF5-F1
#
_cell.length_a   1.000
_cell.length_b   1.000
_cell.length_c   1.000
_cell.angle_alpha   90.00
_cell.angle_beta   90.00
_cell.angle_gamma   90.00
#
_symmetry.space_group_name_H-M   'P 1'
#
loop_
_entity.id
_entity.type
_entity.pdbx_description
1 polymer ?
#
loop_
_entity_poly.entity_id
_entity_poly.type
_entity_poly.pdbx_seq_one_letter_code
_entity_poly.pdbx_strand_id
1 'polypeptide(L)'
;MGVSQKEMVKARLFQMPFPELRNRHIFLERRGLYQTPYKGQTQTSNPKLKDILQLPEKDFLASLACATAEEYDVFKRLLAREEEEEEEDEEDRNARYAEGDEDVDSEGSDTA
;
A
#
# COMPACT_ATOMS: atom_id res chain seq x y z
N MET A 1 -1.68 -4.42 -5.09
CA MET A 1 -1.64 -4.47 -6.58
C MET A 1 -1.67 -5.87 -7.18
N GLY A 2 -0.85 -6.85 -6.75
CA GLY A 2 -0.92 -8.23 -7.30
C GLY A 2 -0.60 -8.34 -8.81
N VAL A 3 0.34 -7.54 -9.28
CA VAL A 3 0.78 -7.49 -10.70
C VAL A 3 1.97 -8.41 -10.97
N SER A 4 2.01 -9.03 -12.15
CA SER A 4 3.15 -9.87 -12.53
C SER A 4 4.41 -9.04 -12.79
N GLN A 5 5.59 -9.60 -12.50
CA GLN A 5 6.88 -8.94 -12.73
C GLN A 5 7.04 -8.44 -14.18
N LYS A 6 6.59 -9.25 -15.15
CA LYS A 6 6.59 -8.89 -16.58
C LYS A 6 5.81 -7.61 -16.84
N GLU A 7 4.63 -7.47 -16.23
CA GLU A 7 3.78 -6.29 -16.41
C GLU A 7 4.35 -5.07 -15.69
N MET A 8 4.96 -5.25 -14.50
CA MET A 8 5.64 -4.18 -13.78
C MET A 8 6.74 -3.54 -14.64
N VAL A 9 7.58 -4.36 -15.27
CA VAL A 9 8.65 -3.89 -16.16
C VAL A 9 8.07 -3.22 -17.40
N LYS A 10 7.07 -3.84 -18.04
CA LYS A 10 6.42 -3.29 -19.25
C LYS A 10 5.78 -1.93 -19.01
N ALA A 11 5.14 -1.75 -17.85
CA ALA A 11 4.48 -0.51 -17.46
C ALA A 11 5.44 0.54 -16.87
N ARG A 12 6.72 0.19 -16.68
CA ARG A 12 7.76 1.04 -16.07
C ARG A 12 7.41 1.49 -14.64
N LEU A 13 6.85 0.57 -13.85
CA LEU A 13 6.37 0.84 -12.49
C LEU A 13 7.41 1.55 -11.61
N PHE A 14 8.67 1.12 -11.69
CA PHE A 14 9.76 1.66 -10.88
C PHE A 14 10.25 3.07 -11.29
N GLN A 15 9.68 3.67 -12.34
CA GLN A 15 9.98 5.07 -12.70
C GLN A 15 9.09 6.07 -11.95
N MET A 16 7.98 5.61 -11.37
CA MET A 16 7.06 6.45 -10.61
C MET A 16 7.49 6.51 -9.14
N PRO A 17 7.48 7.70 -8.50
CA PRO A 17 7.68 7.80 -7.06
C PRO A 17 6.67 6.95 -6.30
N PHE A 18 7.13 6.25 -5.25
CA PHE A 18 6.28 5.33 -4.49
C PHE A 18 5.02 5.99 -3.89
N PRO A 19 5.06 7.21 -3.31
CA PRO A 19 3.86 7.86 -2.81
C PRO A 19 2.79 8.08 -3.90
N GLU A 20 3.21 8.49 -5.10
CA GLU A 20 2.29 8.67 -6.24
C GLU A 20 1.68 7.34 -6.68
N LEU A 21 2.49 6.28 -6.74
CA LEU A 21 2.04 4.92 -7.05
C LEU A 21 0.99 4.45 -6.02
N ARG A 22 1.28 4.61 -4.73
CA ARG A 22 0.41 4.21 -3.62
C ARG A 22 -0.89 4.99 -3.66
N ASN A 23 -0.82 6.32 -3.78
CA ASN A 23 -2.00 7.20 -3.88
C ASN A 23 -2.93 6.77 -5.01
N ARG A 24 -2.42 6.57 -6.23
CA ARG A 24 -3.26 6.14 -7.36
C ARG A 24 -3.86 4.76 -7.16
N HIS A 25 -3.08 3.82 -6.65
CA HIS A 25 -3.57 2.47 -6.42
C HIS A 25 -4.68 2.41 -5.37
N ILE A 26 -4.42 2.97 -4.18
CA ILE A 26 -5.36 2.92 -3.05
C ILE A 26 -6.62 3.72 -3.38
N PHE A 27 -6.48 4.85 -4.08
CA PHE A 27 -7.65 5.64 -4.49
C PHE A 27 -8.59 4.82 -5.39
N LEU A 28 -8.06 4.12 -6.39
CA LEU A 28 -8.88 3.25 -7.23
C LEU A 28 -9.47 2.07 -6.45
N GLU A 29 -8.72 1.49 -5.51
CA GLU A 29 -9.18 0.36 -4.69
C GLU A 29 -10.33 0.78 -3.76
N ARG A 30 -10.21 1.91 -3.07
CA ARG A 30 -11.28 2.46 -2.20
C ARG A 30 -12.52 2.90 -2.99
N ARG A 31 -12.37 3.26 -4.27
CA ARG A 31 -13.51 3.50 -5.18
C ARG A 31 -14.08 2.23 -5.80
N GLY A 32 -13.53 1.05 -5.52
CA GLY A 32 -13.95 -0.21 -6.13
C GLY A 32 -13.62 -0.33 -7.62
N LEU A 33 -12.75 0.54 -8.14
CA LEU A 33 -12.29 0.57 -9.53
C LEU A 33 -11.02 -0.26 -9.74
N TYR A 34 -10.43 -0.75 -8.66
CA TYR A 34 -9.34 -1.70 -8.68
C TYR A 34 -9.58 -2.77 -7.63
N GLN A 35 -9.38 -4.03 -8.01
CA GLN A 35 -9.44 -5.16 -7.10
C GLN A 35 -8.08 -5.86 -7.09
N THR A 36 -7.40 -5.89 -5.94
CA THR A 36 -6.15 -6.64 -5.81
C THR A 36 -6.40 -8.14 -6.11
N PRO A 37 -5.75 -8.73 -7.14
CA PRO A 37 -5.98 -10.12 -7.51
C PRO A 37 -5.57 -11.09 -6.40
N TYR A 38 -6.41 -12.10 -6.14
CA TYR A 38 -6.08 -13.20 -5.24
C TYR A 38 -5.44 -14.38 -5.98
N LYS A 39 -4.65 -15.20 -5.27
CA LYS A 39 -4.04 -16.41 -5.84
C LYS A 39 -5.13 -17.32 -6.43
N GLY A 40 -4.98 -17.66 -7.71
CA GLY A 40 -5.94 -18.50 -8.45
C GLY A 40 -7.05 -17.73 -9.18
N GLN A 41 -7.15 -16.42 -9.03
CA GLN A 41 -8.10 -15.58 -9.75
C GLN A 41 -7.48 -15.10 -11.07
N THR A 42 -8.11 -15.41 -12.21
CA THR A 42 -7.54 -15.17 -13.55
C THR A 42 -8.10 -13.93 -14.25
N GLN A 43 -9.23 -13.38 -13.79
CA GLN A 43 -9.83 -12.19 -14.37
C GLN A 43 -10.11 -11.14 -13.30
N THR A 44 -9.54 -9.96 -13.51
CA THR A 44 -9.96 -8.72 -12.85
C THR A 44 -10.32 -7.72 -13.95
N SER A 45 -11.34 -6.90 -13.72
CA SER A 45 -11.72 -5.80 -14.61
C SER A 45 -10.83 -4.57 -14.40
N ASN A 46 -9.63 -4.76 -13.85
CA ASN A 46 -8.75 -3.68 -13.43
C ASN A 46 -8.27 -2.86 -14.64
N PRO A 47 -8.13 -1.54 -14.48
CA PRO A 47 -7.45 -0.71 -15.48
C PRO A 47 -6.05 -1.22 -15.78
N LYS A 48 -5.57 -0.96 -17.00
CA LYS A 48 -4.20 -1.34 -17.39
C LYS A 48 -3.21 -0.62 -16.50
N LEU A 49 -2.18 -1.35 -16.04
CA LEU A 49 -1.16 -0.78 -15.17
C LEU A 49 -0.48 0.44 -15.81
N LYS A 50 -0.22 0.41 -17.12
CA LYS A 50 0.32 1.56 -17.86
C LYS A 50 -0.54 2.82 -17.69
N ASP A 51 -1.86 2.69 -17.74
CA ASP A 51 -2.78 3.83 -17.69
C ASP A 51 -2.85 4.39 -16.26
N ILE A 52 -2.81 3.53 -15.25
CA ILE A 52 -2.70 3.95 -13.84
C ILE A 52 -1.42 4.78 -13.62
N LEU A 53 -0.29 4.38 -14.21
CA LEU A 53 1.01 4.98 -13.94
C LEU A 53 1.36 6.18 -14.84
N GLN A 54 1.03 6.12 -16.12
CA GLN A 54 1.60 7.05 -17.10
C GLN A 54 0.64 8.17 -17.50
N LEU A 55 -0.65 8.05 -17.18
CA LEU A 55 -1.59 9.14 -17.45
C LEU A 55 -1.25 10.38 -16.59
N PRO A 56 -1.34 11.59 -17.15
CA PRO A 56 -1.37 12.82 -16.37
C PRO A 56 -2.46 12.74 -15.29
N GLU A 57 -2.25 13.37 -14.13
CA GLU A 57 -3.21 13.30 -13.00
C GLU A 57 -4.63 13.66 -13.43
N LYS A 58 -4.78 14.73 -14.22
CA LYS A 58 -6.08 15.14 -14.79
C LYS A 58 -6.78 14.02 -15.59
N ASP A 59 -6.03 13.32 -16.44
CA ASP A 59 -6.59 12.28 -17.30
C ASP A 59 -6.85 11.00 -16.51
N PHE A 60 -5.98 10.66 -15.57
CA PHE A 60 -6.20 9.60 -14.60
C PHE A 60 -7.52 9.81 -13.84
N LEU A 61 -7.74 11.03 -13.33
CA LEU A 61 -8.95 11.38 -12.59
C LEU A 61 -10.21 11.36 -13.46
N ALA A 62 -10.13 11.89 -14.68
CA ALA A 62 -11.28 11.95 -15.58
C ALA A 62 -11.65 10.58 -16.17
N SER A 63 -10.67 9.77 -16.54
CA SER A 63 -10.90 8.55 -17.34
C SER A 63 -10.89 7.26 -16.52
N LEU A 64 -10.06 7.17 -15.47
CA LEU A 64 -9.94 5.97 -14.65
C LEU A 64 -10.69 6.14 -13.34
N ALA A 65 -10.37 7.20 -12.61
CA ALA A 65 -10.84 7.38 -11.24
C ALA A 65 -12.18 8.13 -11.14
N CYS A 66 -12.80 8.55 -12.24
CA CYS A 66 -14.08 9.28 -12.33
C CYS A 66 -14.32 10.24 -11.15
N ALA A 67 -13.32 11.09 -10.84
CA ALA A 67 -13.28 11.95 -9.66
C ALA A 67 -12.74 13.34 -10.02
N THR A 68 -12.97 14.29 -9.13
CA THR A 68 -12.45 15.65 -9.21
C THR A 68 -11.02 15.74 -8.65
N ALA A 69 -10.28 16.78 -9.04
CA ALA A 69 -8.97 17.07 -8.46
C ALA A 69 -9.05 17.35 -6.95
N GLU A 70 -10.10 18.06 -6.52
CA GLU A 70 -10.30 18.37 -5.09
C GLU A 70 -10.51 17.10 -4.25
N GLU A 71 -11.36 16.18 -4.70
CA GLU A 71 -11.56 14.89 -4.02
C GLU A 71 -10.24 14.12 -3.89
N TYR A 72 -9.42 14.14 -4.95
CA TYR A 72 -8.12 13.45 -4.93
C TYR A 72 -7.11 14.13 -4.02
N ASP A 73 -7.07 15.46 -3.98
CA ASP A 73 -6.18 16.22 -3.10
C ASP A 73 -6.55 16.08 -1.61
N VAL A 74 -7.85 16.01 -1.30
CA VAL A 74 -8.32 15.64 0.05
C VAL A 74 -7.89 14.21 0.37
N PHE A 75 -8.10 13.28 -0.56
CA PHE A 75 -7.71 11.88 -0.38
C PHE A 75 -6.22 11.71 -0.09
N LYS A 76 -5.33 12.35 -0.85
CA LYS A 76 -3.87 12.29 -0.64
C LYS A 76 -3.48 12.72 0.79
N ARG A 77 -4.13 13.75 1.33
CA ARG A 77 -3.88 14.25 2.70
C ARG A 77 -4.40 13.29 3.77
N LEU A 78 -5.55 12.68 3.55
CA LEU A 78 -6.10 11.68 4.47
C LEU A 78 -5.22 10.42 4.48
N LEU A 79 -4.81 9.94 3.31
CA LEU A 79 -3.98 8.76 3.19
C LEU A 79 -2.59 8.96 3.81
N ALA A 80 -1.99 10.14 3.66
CA ALA A 80 -0.71 10.46 4.31
C ALA A 80 -0.83 10.44 5.84
N ARG A 81 -1.93 10.94 6.40
CA ARG A 81 -2.17 10.86 7.85
C ARG A 81 -2.36 9.42 8.32
N GLU A 82 -3.13 8.63 7.57
CA GLU A 82 -3.33 7.21 7.89
C GLU A 82 -1.99 6.45 7.88
N GLU A 83 -1.06 6.79 6.98
CA GLU A 83 0.30 6.24 6.96
C GLU A 83 1.10 6.62 8.22
N GLU A 84 1.08 7.89 8.60
CA GLU A 84 1.76 8.39 9.81
C GLU A 84 1.21 7.69 11.07
N GLU A 85 -0.11 7.55 11.19
CA GLU A 85 -0.77 6.85 12.31
C GLU A 85 -0.42 5.34 12.33
N GLU A 86 -0.37 4.68 11.17
CA GLU A 86 0.04 3.27 11.05
C GLU A 86 1.50 3.06 11.47
N GLU A 87 2.41 3.98 11.09
CA GLU A 87 3.82 3.93 11.47
C GLU A 87 4.01 4.12 12.99
N GLU A 88 3.31 5.08 13.60
CA GLU A 88 3.33 5.29 15.06
C GLU A 88 2.84 4.06 15.83
N ASP A 89 1.76 3.43 15.38
CA ASP A 89 1.22 2.21 15.98
C ASP A 89 2.17 1.01 15.86
N GLU A 90 2.90 0.89 14.73
CA GLU A 90 3.93 -0.12 14.52
C GLU A 90 5.13 0.09 15.45
N GLU A 91 5.55 1.35 15.66
CA GLU A 91 6.63 1.71 16.57
C GLU A 91 6.28 1.42 18.04
N ASP A 92 5.09 1.81 18.52
CA ASP A 92 4.62 1.49 19.89
C ASP A 92 4.62 -0.02 20.12
N ARG A 93 4.07 -0.76 19.16
CA ARG A 93 4.03 -2.22 19.21
C ARG A 93 5.45 -2.80 19.31
N ASN A 94 6.39 -2.32 18.50
CA ASN A 94 7.76 -2.82 18.50
C ASN A 94 8.48 -2.49 19.83
N ALA A 95 8.28 -1.29 20.39
CA ALA A 95 8.82 -0.92 21.69
C ALA A 95 8.36 -1.87 22.80
N ARG A 96 7.07 -2.23 22.81
CA ARG A 96 6.50 -3.17 23.80
C ARG A 96 7.05 -4.59 23.68
N TYR A 97 7.44 -5.03 22.47
CA TYR A 97 8.13 -6.30 22.28
C TYR A 97 9.61 -6.25 22.70
N ALA A 98 10.28 -5.11 22.52
CA ALA A 98 11.67 -4.92 22.92
C ALA A 98 11.86 -4.87 24.45
N GLU A 99 10.88 -4.33 25.19
CA GLU A 99 10.89 -4.29 26.67
C GLU A 99 10.47 -5.64 27.33
N GLY A 100 10.09 -6.64 26.53
CA GLY A 100 9.57 -7.93 27.02
C GLY A 100 10.58 -9.09 27.07
N ASP A 101 11.87 -8.86 26.80
CA ASP A 101 12.94 -9.88 26.76
C ASP A 101 13.90 -9.78 27.97
N GLU A 102 13.35 -9.56 29.16
CA GLU A 102 14.09 -9.63 30.42
C GLU A 102 13.42 -10.64 31.38
N ASP A 103 13.37 -11.92 31.00
CA ASP A 103 13.15 -13.05 31.93
C ASP A 103 13.51 -14.39 31.26
N VAL A 104 14.81 -14.58 30.98
CA VAL A 104 15.36 -15.91 30.64
C VAL A 104 16.64 -16.18 31.44
N ASP A 105 16.57 -16.17 32.78
CA ASP A 105 17.45 -17.03 33.60
C ASP A 105 17.04 -17.11 35.07
N SER A 106 16.64 -18.29 35.54
CA SER A 106 16.59 -18.79 36.94
C SER A 106 15.70 -20.05 36.91
N GLU A 107 16.15 -21.29 37.03
CA GLU A 107 17.25 -21.86 37.81
C GLU A 107 17.77 -23.13 37.12
N GLY A 108 19.06 -23.19 36.85
CA GLY A 108 19.80 -24.44 36.96
C GLY A 108 20.55 -24.45 38.30
N SER A 109 20.09 -25.21 39.29
CA SER A 109 21.00 -25.72 40.32
C SER A 109 20.57 -27.11 40.82
N ASP A 110 21.56 -27.99 40.87
CA ASP A 110 21.53 -29.38 41.31
C ASP A 110 21.06 -29.54 42.77
N THR A 111 20.34 -30.62 43.07
CA THR A 111 20.53 -31.36 44.33
C THR A 111 20.37 -32.88 44.13
N ALA A 112 21.53 -33.56 44.18
CA ALA A 112 21.89 -34.82 44.84
C ALA A 112 20.88 -35.98 44.95
#